data_AF-A0A2C9M928-F1
#
_entry.id   AF-A0A2C9M928-F1
#
_cell.length_a   1.000
_cell.length_b   1.000
_cell.length_c   1.000
_cell.angle_alpha   90.00
_cell.angle_beta   90.00
_cell.angle_gamma   90.00
#
_symmetry.space_group_name_H-M   'P 1'
#
loop_
_entity.id
_entity.type
_entity.pdbx_description
1 polymer ?
#
loop_
_entity_poly.entity_id
_entity_poly.type
_entity_poly.pdbx_seq_one_letter_code
_entity_poly.pdbx_strand_id
1 'polypeptide(L)'
;MPSSRNRRMFGLLLGTLNKFKTESKTLETKEVQRKKIEEKLEEIAEKEKKKFKLETKLLMEEMHIEQSKISRLEQKMEMVQEHADRAKEMEKLKNFIATKAKPRIFWKPVHNSSMIENKLKESKKVVDEMLQEGKDRLEKEIKELMEREYKREERIKMRLREDGLFGDEDEAVRDDQGNKESNEVVVVGGANREAVTVGGVNRDIKQELESSFNKADAFFKKIYW
;
A
#
# COMPACT_ATOMS: atom_id res chain seq x y z
N MET A 1 29.64 -82.47 39.68
CA MET A 1 28.86 -81.27 40.08
C MET A 1 29.68 -80.04 39.75
N PRO A 2 29.16 -79.06 38.97
CA PRO A 2 29.89 -77.82 38.74
C PRO A 2 30.11 -77.13 40.09
N SER A 3 31.34 -76.69 40.36
CA SER A 3 31.69 -75.97 41.59
C SER A 3 30.73 -74.79 41.79
N SER A 4 30.18 -74.61 43.00
CA SER A 4 29.26 -73.52 43.40
C SER A 4 29.73 -72.13 42.91
N ARG A 5 31.06 -71.94 42.87
CA ARG A 5 31.72 -70.75 42.33
C ARG A 5 31.40 -70.53 40.85
N ASN A 6 31.43 -71.56 40.01
CA ASN A 6 31.17 -71.44 38.57
C ASN A 6 29.72 -71.03 38.31
N ARG A 7 28.75 -71.57 39.07
CA ARG A 7 27.33 -71.20 38.96
C ARG A 7 27.10 -69.74 39.37
N ARG A 8 27.80 -69.27 40.40
CA ARG A 8 27.74 -67.85 40.84
C ARG A 8 28.41 -66.90 39.85
N MET A 9 29.56 -67.28 39.29
CA MET A 9 30.26 -66.51 38.26
C MET A 9 29.41 -66.39 36.98
N PHE A 10 28.80 -67.48 36.52
CA PHE A 10 27.88 -67.46 35.38
C PHE A 10 26.63 -66.62 35.64
N GLY A 11 26.05 -66.69 36.84
CA GLY A 11 24.89 -65.87 37.22
C GLY A 11 25.18 -64.36 37.20
N LEU A 12 26.37 -63.96 37.65
CA LEU A 12 26.82 -62.56 37.58
C LEU A 12 27.00 -62.09 36.14
N LEU A 13 27.69 -62.90 35.31
CA LEU A 13 27.91 -62.62 33.89
C LEU A 13 26.58 -62.53 33.11
N LEU A 14 25.66 -63.47 33.34
CA LEU A 14 24.34 -63.47 32.70
C LEU A 14 23.49 -62.27 33.14
N GLY A 15 23.59 -61.89 34.42
CA GLY A 15 22.95 -60.70 34.97
C GLY A 15 23.49 -59.40 34.36
N THR A 16 24.81 -59.27 34.24
CA THR A 16 25.42 -58.13 33.56
C THR A 16 25.07 -58.08 32.08
N LEU A 17 25.04 -59.22 31.38
CA LEU A 17 24.69 -59.29 29.96
C LEU A 17 23.22 -58.86 29.73
N ASN A 18 22.31 -59.32 30.60
CA ASN A 18 20.91 -58.90 30.56
C ASN A 18 20.76 -57.41 30.85
N LYS A 19 21.52 -56.86 31.82
CA LYS A 19 21.56 -55.43 32.12
C LYS A 19 22.05 -54.60 30.93
N PHE A 20 23.12 -55.04 30.25
CA PHE A 20 23.62 -54.42 29.01
C PHE A 20 22.56 -54.44 27.90
N LYS A 21 21.84 -55.56 27.73
CA LYS A 21 20.78 -55.70 26.73
C LYS A 21 19.56 -54.80 27.02
N THR A 22 19.22 -54.58 28.29
CA THR A 22 18.16 -53.63 28.66
C THR A 22 18.62 -52.19 28.50
N GLU A 23 19.84 -51.87 28.90
CA GLU A 23 20.42 -50.54 28.76
C GLU A 23 20.53 -50.14 27.29
N SER A 24 21.02 -51.03 26.42
CA SER A 24 21.10 -50.78 24.98
C SER A 24 19.72 -50.48 24.38
N LYS A 25 18.69 -51.25 24.74
CA LYS A 25 17.31 -51.00 24.31
C LYS A 25 16.75 -49.67 24.82
N THR A 26 17.06 -49.29 26.06
CA THR A 26 16.61 -47.99 26.60
C THR A 26 17.34 -46.80 25.99
N LEU A 27 18.60 -46.98 25.58
CA LEU A 27 19.36 -45.97 24.85
C LEU A 27 18.79 -45.82 23.44
N GLU A 28 18.56 -46.93 22.74
CA GLU A 28 17.95 -46.94 21.40
C GLU A 28 16.56 -46.28 21.40
N THR A 29 15.71 -46.55 22.39
CA THR A 29 14.39 -45.89 22.49
C THR A 29 14.50 -44.40 22.78
N LYS A 30 15.44 -43.96 23.63
CA LYS A 30 15.71 -42.54 23.89
C LYS A 30 16.24 -41.83 22.65
N GLU A 31 17.13 -42.48 21.89
CA GLU A 31 17.66 -41.95 20.63
C GLU A 31 16.55 -41.80 19.58
N VAL A 32 15.67 -42.80 19.44
CA VAL A 32 14.50 -42.72 18.55
C VAL A 32 13.54 -41.60 18.98
N GLN A 33 13.32 -41.42 20.28
CA GLN A 33 12.50 -40.31 20.79
C GLN A 33 13.14 -38.95 20.52
N ARG A 34 14.46 -38.81 20.73
CA ARG A 34 15.20 -37.57 20.42
C ARG A 34 15.12 -37.23 18.94
N LYS A 35 15.37 -38.19 18.05
CA LYS A 35 15.24 -37.98 16.59
C LYS A 35 13.84 -37.51 16.20
N LYS A 36 12.78 -38.11 16.75
CA LYS A 36 11.40 -37.67 16.52
C LYS A 36 11.11 -36.25 17.04
N ILE A 37 11.76 -35.85 18.12
CA ILE A 37 11.64 -34.49 18.67
C ILE A 37 12.40 -33.50 17.79
N GLU A 38 13.62 -33.85 17.36
CA GLU A 38 14.45 -33.06 16.46
C GLU A 38 13.76 -32.86 15.09
N GLU A 39 13.23 -33.92 14.48
CA GLU A 39 12.46 -33.84 13.23
C GLU A 39 11.25 -32.91 13.35
N LYS A 40 10.51 -32.99 14.46
CA LYS A 40 9.37 -32.08 14.71
C LYS A 40 9.80 -30.64 14.93
N LEU A 41 10.90 -30.42 15.66
CA LEU A 41 11.47 -29.09 15.87
C LEU A 41 11.93 -28.47 14.56
N GLU A 42 12.58 -29.25 13.70
CA GLU A 42 13.02 -28.82 12.37
C GLU A 42 11.83 -28.49 11.48
N GLU A 43 10.78 -29.32 11.47
CA GLU A 43 9.56 -29.05 10.71
C GLU A 43 8.86 -27.75 11.17
N ILE A 44 8.82 -27.50 12.48
CA ILE A 44 8.26 -26.25 13.03
C ILE A 44 9.13 -25.05 12.63
N ALA A 45 10.44 -25.15 12.79
CA ALA A 45 11.37 -24.08 12.44
C ALA A 45 11.32 -23.74 10.94
N GLU A 46 11.19 -24.75 10.06
CA GLU A 46 10.99 -24.52 8.65
C GLU A 46 9.67 -23.82 8.33
N LYS A 47 8.57 -24.22 8.98
CA LYS A 47 7.25 -23.61 8.80
C LYS A 47 7.26 -22.15 9.26
N GLU A 48 7.83 -21.85 10.41
CA GLU A 48 7.98 -20.48 10.92
C GLU A 48 8.85 -19.63 10.01
N LYS A 49 9.99 -20.16 9.55
CA LYS A 49 10.85 -19.46 8.59
C LYS A 49 10.15 -19.18 7.26
N LYS A 50 9.32 -20.12 6.77
CA LYS A 50 8.50 -19.91 5.57
C LYS A 50 7.45 -18.82 5.80
N LYS A 51 6.71 -18.87 6.90
CA LYS A 51 5.70 -17.85 7.26
C LYS A 51 6.32 -16.45 7.37
N PHE A 52 7.41 -16.32 8.11
CA PHE A 52 8.10 -15.05 8.29
C PHE A 52 8.57 -14.45 6.95
N LYS A 53 9.07 -15.28 6.03
CA LYS A 53 9.45 -14.82 4.68
C LYS A 53 8.27 -14.32 3.86
N LEU A 54 7.10 -14.95 3.99
CA LEU A 54 5.89 -14.52 3.27
C LEU A 54 5.34 -13.22 3.85
N GLU A 55 5.25 -13.14 5.19
CA GLU A 55 4.79 -11.93 5.90
C GLU A 55 5.71 -10.73 5.64
N THR A 56 7.03 -10.93 5.67
CA THR A 56 7.97 -9.85 5.35
C THR A 56 7.87 -9.40 3.90
N LYS A 57 7.66 -10.33 2.95
CA LYS A 57 7.44 -9.99 1.54
C LYS A 57 6.16 -9.17 1.37
N LEU A 58 5.04 -9.60 1.98
CA LEU A 58 3.77 -8.87 1.99
C LEU A 58 3.93 -7.44 2.52
N LEU A 59 4.56 -7.30 3.70
CA LEU A 59 4.76 -5.99 4.34
C LEU A 59 5.63 -5.06 3.47
N MET A 60 6.67 -5.58 2.83
CA MET A 60 7.49 -4.79 1.91
C MET A 60 6.69 -4.34 0.67
N GLU A 61 5.87 -5.23 0.11
CA GLU A 61 5.03 -4.91 -1.05
C GLU A 61 3.96 -3.88 -0.69
N GLU A 62 3.32 -4.00 0.47
CA GLU A 62 2.38 -3.01 1.00
C GLU A 62 3.05 -1.64 1.20
N MET A 63 4.22 -1.62 1.86
CA MET A 63 5.01 -0.40 2.04
C MET A 63 5.37 0.25 0.69
N HIS A 64 5.76 -0.55 -0.31
CA HIS A 64 6.07 -0.02 -1.64
C HIS A 64 4.85 0.56 -2.35
N ILE A 65 3.68 -0.06 -2.21
CA ILE A 65 2.41 0.47 -2.74
C ILE A 65 2.07 1.79 -2.06
N GLU A 66 2.19 1.86 -0.73
CA GLU A 66 1.90 3.08 0.03
C GLU A 66 2.87 4.22 -0.32
N GLN A 67 4.18 3.95 -0.37
CA GLN A 67 5.18 4.93 -0.79
C GLN A 67 4.92 5.43 -2.22
N SER A 68 4.57 4.53 -3.13
CA SER A 68 4.23 4.90 -4.51
C SER A 68 2.98 5.78 -4.56
N LYS A 69 1.98 5.49 -3.72
CA LYS A 69 0.77 6.31 -3.57
C LYS A 69 1.10 7.71 -3.04
N ILE A 70 1.99 7.82 -2.05
CA ILE A 70 2.45 9.12 -1.52
C ILE A 70 3.17 9.91 -2.61
N SER A 71 4.17 9.31 -3.25
CA SER A 71 4.95 9.96 -4.32
C SER A 71 4.05 10.42 -5.48
N ARG A 72 3.01 9.65 -5.82
CA ARG A 72 2.00 10.04 -6.81
C ARG A 72 1.19 11.27 -6.40
N LEU A 73 0.80 11.34 -5.12
CA LEU A 73 0.04 12.47 -4.61
C LEU A 73 0.89 13.73 -4.60
N GLU A 74 2.15 13.62 -4.20
CA GLU A 74 3.14 14.71 -4.27
C GLU A 74 3.30 15.22 -5.70
N GLN A 75 3.52 14.32 -6.67
CA GLN A 75 3.66 14.70 -8.08
C GLN A 75 2.41 15.41 -8.62
N LYS A 76 1.21 14.95 -8.27
CA LYS A 76 -0.04 15.63 -8.66
C LYS A 76 -0.14 17.02 -8.04
N MET A 77 0.22 17.15 -6.77
CA MET A 77 0.19 18.43 -6.06
C MET A 77 1.16 19.43 -6.69
N GLU A 78 2.38 18.98 -7.01
CA GLU A 78 3.39 19.80 -7.68
C GLU A 78 2.89 20.29 -9.05
N MET A 79 2.39 19.40 -9.91
CA MET A 79 1.83 19.78 -11.22
C MET A 79 0.70 20.80 -11.10
N VAL A 80 -0.21 20.60 -10.14
CA VAL A 80 -1.31 21.53 -9.88
C VAL A 80 -0.78 22.88 -9.43
N GLN A 81 0.19 22.89 -8.52
CA GLN A 81 0.78 24.12 -7.99
C GLN A 81 1.48 24.93 -9.09
N GLU A 82 2.30 24.28 -9.92
CA GLU A 82 2.95 24.93 -11.06
C GLU A 82 1.94 25.54 -12.04
N HIS A 83 0.87 24.81 -12.34
CA HIS A 83 -0.19 25.32 -13.22
C HIS A 83 -0.98 26.46 -12.57
N ALA A 84 -1.24 26.41 -11.27
CA ALA A 84 -1.90 27.49 -10.54
C ALA A 84 -1.05 28.76 -10.56
N ASP A 85 0.26 28.66 -10.34
CA ASP A 85 1.15 29.81 -10.36
C ASP A 85 1.29 30.38 -11.77
N ARG A 86 1.42 29.52 -12.78
CA ARG A 86 1.37 29.94 -14.20
C ARG A 86 0.04 30.62 -14.55
N ALA A 87 -1.09 30.10 -14.08
CA ALA A 87 -2.40 30.69 -14.31
C ALA A 87 -2.54 32.08 -13.65
N LYS A 88 -2.05 32.25 -12.42
CA LYS A 88 -1.99 33.55 -11.73
C LYS A 88 -1.13 34.56 -12.50
N GLU A 89 -0.02 34.12 -13.09
CA GLU A 89 0.81 34.98 -13.95
C GLU A 89 0.10 35.36 -15.24
N MET A 90 -0.55 34.39 -15.92
CA MET A 90 -1.34 34.66 -17.12
C MET A 90 -2.55 35.57 -16.85
N GLU A 91 -3.17 35.47 -15.68
CA GLU A 91 -4.29 36.32 -15.32
C GLU A 91 -3.91 37.81 -15.28
N LYS A 92 -2.67 38.13 -14.90
CA LYS A 92 -2.14 39.51 -14.98
C LYS A 92 -2.12 40.03 -16.42
N LEU A 93 -1.97 39.16 -17.42
CA LEU A 93 -1.95 39.50 -18.85
C LEU A 93 -3.31 39.95 -19.39
N LYS A 94 -4.42 39.68 -18.68
CA LYS A 94 -5.77 40.15 -19.05
C LYS A 94 -5.89 41.68 -19.14
N ASN A 95 -4.98 42.40 -18.50
CA ASN A 95 -4.92 43.86 -18.52
C ASN A 95 -4.14 44.44 -19.71
N PHE A 96 -3.57 43.59 -20.55
CA PHE A 96 -2.73 43.98 -21.69
C PHE A 96 -3.38 43.57 -23.02
N ILE A 97 -2.97 44.25 -24.09
CA ILE A 97 -3.41 43.97 -25.45
C ILE A 97 -2.38 43.04 -26.11
N ALA A 98 -2.85 41.90 -26.62
CA ALA A 98 -2.04 40.93 -27.33
C ALA A 98 -1.88 41.30 -28.81
N THR A 99 -0.68 41.10 -29.35
CA THR A 99 -0.45 41.17 -30.80
C THR A 99 -1.03 39.95 -31.53
N LYS A 100 -1.30 40.11 -32.83
CA LYS A 100 -1.71 38.99 -33.72
C LYS A 100 -0.54 38.09 -34.12
N ALA A 101 0.71 38.56 -34.00
CA ALA A 101 1.91 37.80 -34.31
C ALA A 101 2.15 36.64 -33.32
N LYS A 102 2.92 35.63 -33.77
CA LYS A 102 3.46 34.54 -32.94
C LYS A 102 4.99 34.68 -32.92
N PRO A 103 5.65 34.84 -31.76
CA PRO A 103 5.10 34.91 -30.39
C PRO A 103 4.26 36.17 -30.14
N ARG A 104 3.25 36.06 -29.29
CA ARG A 104 2.39 37.20 -28.92
C ARG A 104 3.12 38.09 -27.92
N ILE A 105 3.08 39.40 -28.16
CA ILE A 105 3.60 40.42 -27.28
C ILE A 105 2.41 41.12 -26.61
N PHE A 106 2.50 41.29 -25.29
CA PHE A 106 1.49 41.97 -24.48
C PHE A 106 1.97 43.38 -24.14
N TRP A 107 1.14 44.37 -24.43
CA TRP A 107 1.49 45.78 -24.20
C TRP A 107 0.28 46.56 -23.68
N LYS A 108 0.54 47.71 -23.04
CA LYS A 108 -0.49 48.59 -22.49
C LYS A 108 -0.39 49.98 -23.16
N PRO A 109 -1.46 50.49 -23.77
CA PRO A 109 -1.48 51.83 -24.34
C PRO A 109 -1.46 52.93 -23.28
N VAL A 110 -0.96 54.10 -23.67
CA VAL A 110 -0.92 55.31 -22.82
C VAL A 110 -2.29 56.02 -22.79
N HIS A 111 -3.01 56.06 -23.91
CA HIS A 111 -4.33 56.67 -24.02
C HIS A 111 -5.39 55.63 -24.34
N ASN A 112 -6.56 55.73 -23.68
CA ASN A 112 -7.69 54.86 -23.94
C ASN A 112 -8.65 55.52 -24.94
N SER A 113 -9.02 54.75 -25.96
CA SER A 113 -10.01 55.09 -26.99
C SER A 113 -10.96 53.89 -27.15
N SER A 114 -12.16 54.08 -27.68
CA SER A 114 -13.13 52.98 -27.85
C SER A 114 -12.58 51.83 -28.69
N MET A 115 -11.73 52.12 -29.69
CA MET A 115 -11.04 51.09 -30.48
C MET A 115 -10.10 50.23 -29.61
N ILE A 116 -9.44 50.84 -28.63
CA ILE A 116 -8.49 50.18 -27.73
C ILE A 116 -9.23 49.30 -26.73
N GLU A 117 -10.37 49.75 -26.21
CA GLU A 117 -11.22 48.93 -25.33
C GLU A 117 -11.72 47.66 -26.04
N ASN A 118 -12.08 47.75 -27.31
CA ASN A 118 -12.45 46.59 -28.11
C ASN A 118 -11.28 45.62 -28.27
N LYS A 119 -10.07 46.12 -28.57
CA LYS A 119 -8.84 45.29 -28.64
C LYS A 119 -8.49 44.65 -27.30
N LEU A 120 -8.75 45.33 -26.19
CA LEU A 120 -8.55 44.79 -24.85
C LEU A 120 -9.53 43.65 -24.56
N LYS A 121 -10.80 43.78 -24.96
CA LYS A 121 -11.80 42.69 -24.86
C LYS A 121 -11.39 41.47 -25.70
N GLU A 122 -10.90 41.69 -26.92
CA GLU A 122 -10.36 40.61 -27.76
C GLU A 122 -9.15 39.93 -27.11
N SER A 123 -8.21 40.71 -26.58
CA SER A 123 -7.03 40.20 -25.87
C SER A 123 -7.40 39.37 -24.65
N LYS A 124 -8.39 39.81 -23.85
CA LYS A 124 -8.91 39.03 -22.70
C LYS A 124 -9.38 37.64 -23.12
N LYS A 125 -10.16 37.55 -24.22
CA LYS A 125 -10.60 36.26 -24.75
C LYS A 125 -9.44 35.36 -25.14
N VAL A 126 -8.39 35.91 -25.77
CA VAL A 126 -7.18 35.14 -26.12
C VAL A 126 -6.48 34.61 -24.87
N VAL A 127 -6.38 35.41 -23.80
CA VAL A 127 -5.79 34.97 -22.52
C VAL A 127 -6.66 33.90 -21.86
N ASP A 128 -7.99 34.05 -21.88
CA ASP A 128 -8.92 33.05 -21.34
C ASP A 128 -8.84 31.73 -22.12
N GLU A 129 -8.73 31.78 -23.45
CA GLU A 129 -8.49 30.60 -24.31
C GLU A 129 -7.17 29.92 -23.96
N MET A 130 -6.08 30.67 -23.80
CA MET A 130 -4.78 30.11 -23.39
C MET A 130 -4.81 29.48 -22.00
N LEU A 131 -5.56 30.09 -21.07
CA LEU A 131 -5.74 29.57 -19.72
C LEU A 131 -6.58 28.29 -19.73
N GLN A 132 -7.61 28.23 -20.57
CA GLN A 132 -8.43 27.02 -20.76
C GLN A 132 -7.62 25.90 -21.42
N GLU A 133 -6.86 26.17 -22.49
CA GLU A 133 -5.94 25.20 -23.09
C GLU A 133 -4.93 24.67 -22.05
N GLY A 134 -4.44 25.54 -21.16
CA GLY A 134 -3.57 25.16 -20.06
C GLY A 134 -4.24 24.24 -19.04
N LYS A 135 -5.53 24.45 -18.73
CA LYS A 135 -6.33 23.56 -17.87
C LYS A 135 -6.56 22.21 -18.53
N ASP A 136 -6.96 22.20 -19.80
CA ASP A 136 -7.24 20.98 -20.55
C ASP A 136 -5.98 20.11 -20.71
N ARG A 137 -4.80 20.74 -20.87
CA ARG A 137 -3.50 20.04 -20.89
C ARG A 137 -3.19 19.41 -19.53
N LEU A 138 -3.35 20.17 -18.43
CA LEU A 138 -3.15 19.65 -17.08
C LEU A 138 -4.07 18.46 -16.79
N GLU A 139 -5.34 18.56 -17.16
CA GLU A 139 -6.30 17.46 -16.94
C GLU A 139 -5.88 16.19 -17.69
N LYS A 140 -5.41 16.33 -18.93
CA LYS A 140 -4.86 15.21 -19.71
C LYS A 140 -3.62 14.62 -19.04
N GLU A 141 -2.67 15.44 -18.62
CA GLU A 141 -1.44 14.99 -17.95
C GLU A 141 -1.75 14.26 -16.63
N ILE A 142 -2.65 14.80 -15.80
CA ILE A 142 -3.11 14.16 -14.56
C ILE A 142 -3.80 12.83 -14.87
N LYS A 143 -4.64 12.78 -15.91
CA LYS A 143 -5.36 11.56 -16.31
C LYS A 143 -4.40 10.48 -16.81
N GLU A 144 -3.43 10.83 -17.66
CA GLU A 144 -2.41 9.90 -18.14
C GLU A 144 -1.56 9.34 -16.99
N LEU A 145 -1.19 10.19 -16.03
CA LEU A 145 -0.51 9.78 -14.80
C LEU A 145 -1.40 8.80 -14.02
N MET A 146 -2.69 9.11 -13.84
CA MET A 146 -3.62 8.24 -13.13
C MET A 146 -3.78 6.87 -13.79
N GLU A 147 -3.90 6.81 -15.11
CA GLU A 147 -4.03 5.56 -15.86
C GLU A 147 -2.77 4.71 -15.80
N ARG A 148 -1.59 5.35 -15.92
CA ARG A 148 -0.30 4.66 -15.81
C ARG A 148 -0.13 3.99 -14.44
N GLU A 149 -0.51 4.71 -13.39
CA GLU A 149 -0.40 4.22 -12.01
C GLU A 149 -1.44 3.15 -11.70
N TYR A 150 -2.69 3.30 -12.15
CA TYR A 150 -3.72 2.25 -12.02
C TYR A 150 -3.24 0.93 -12.64
N LYS A 151 -2.68 0.99 -13.86
CA LYS A 151 -2.09 -0.20 -14.51
C LYS A 151 -0.91 -0.78 -13.74
N ARG A 152 -0.14 0.04 -13.00
CA ARG A 152 0.98 -0.44 -12.16
C ARG A 152 0.47 -1.14 -10.91
N GLU A 153 -0.45 -0.52 -10.19
CA GLU A 153 -1.09 -1.11 -9.00
C GLU A 153 -1.73 -2.45 -9.33
N GLU A 154 -2.45 -2.54 -10.46
CA GLU A 154 -3.11 -3.78 -10.88
C GLU A 154 -2.11 -4.90 -11.18
N ARG A 155 -0.97 -4.58 -11.82
CA ARG A 155 0.10 -5.56 -12.04
C ARG A 155 0.71 -6.08 -10.73
N ILE A 156 0.82 -5.22 -9.71
CA ILE A 156 1.35 -5.63 -8.40
C ILE A 156 0.35 -6.55 -7.70
N LYS A 157 -0.95 -6.19 -7.72
CA LYS A 157 -2.02 -7.04 -7.18
C LYS A 157 -2.11 -8.40 -7.86
N MET A 158 -1.97 -8.44 -9.18
CA MET A 158 -1.97 -9.71 -9.92
C MET A 158 -0.81 -10.62 -9.49
N ARG A 159 0.41 -10.07 -9.33
CA ARG A 159 1.57 -10.83 -8.83
C ARG A 159 1.34 -11.36 -7.41
N LEU A 160 0.80 -10.51 -6.54
CA LEU A 160 0.45 -10.86 -5.16
C LEU A 160 -0.59 -11.99 -5.09
N ARG A 161 -1.56 -12.01 -6.01
CA ARG A 161 -2.55 -13.08 -6.15
C ARG A 161 -1.91 -14.37 -6.70
N GLU A 162 -1.04 -14.27 -7.71
CA GLU A 162 -0.30 -15.41 -8.28
C GLU A 162 0.61 -16.10 -7.24
N ASP A 163 1.21 -15.33 -6.33
CA ASP A 163 2.06 -15.84 -5.26
C ASP A 163 1.27 -16.52 -4.11
N GLY A 164 -0.07 -16.56 -4.19
CA GLY A 164 -0.94 -17.14 -3.16
C GLY A 164 -0.91 -16.39 -1.83
N LEU A 165 -0.43 -15.14 -1.87
CA LEU A 165 -0.22 -14.26 -0.72
C LEU A 165 -1.48 -13.44 -0.38
N PHE A 166 -2.39 -13.29 -1.34
CA PHE A 166 -3.73 -12.74 -1.16
C PHE A 166 -4.76 -13.88 -1.20
N GLY A 167 -5.39 -14.16 -0.06
CA GLY A 167 -6.60 -14.99 -0.03
C GLY A 167 -7.78 -14.26 -0.64
N ASP A 168 -8.74 -15.00 -1.20
CA ASP A 168 -9.94 -14.49 -1.91
C ASP A 168 -10.91 -13.64 -1.05
N GLU A 169 -10.50 -13.18 0.14
CA GLU A 169 -11.34 -12.45 1.09
C GLU A 169 -11.56 -10.96 0.73
N ASP A 170 -10.75 -10.38 -0.17
CA ASP A 170 -10.84 -8.96 -0.54
C ASP A 170 -11.75 -8.66 -1.75
N GLU A 171 -12.37 -9.66 -2.37
CA GLU A 171 -13.34 -9.42 -3.46
C GLU A 171 -14.73 -8.96 -2.97
N ALA A 172 -14.89 -8.70 -1.67
CA ALA A 172 -16.18 -8.29 -1.09
C ALA A 172 -16.32 -6.77 -0.82
N VAL A 173 -15.32 -5.92 -1.12
CA VAL A 173 -15.38 -4.48 -0.75
C VAL A 173 -15.22 -3.53 -1.92
N ARG A 174 -15.69 -3.89 -3.12
CA ARG A 174 -15.78 -2.95 -4.25
C ARG A 174 -17.04 -3.14 -5.09
N ASP A 175 -18.19 -3.01 -4.43
CA ASP A 175 -19.35 -2.34 -5.03
C ASP A 175 -20.35 -1.98 -3.92
N ASP A 176 -20.10 -0.89 -3.20
CA ASP A 176 -21.17 -0.16 -2.52
C ASP A 176 -20.82 1.33 -2.41
N GLN A 177 -21.03 2.04 -3.51
CA GLN A 177 -21.45 3.44 -3.45
C GLN A 177 -22.95 3.50 -3.71
N GLY A 178 -23.74 3.08 -2.74
CA GLY A 178 -25.13 3.48 -2.67
C GLY A 178 -25.96 2.61 -1.75
N ASN A 179 -26.10 2.99 -0.48
CA ASN A 179 -27.36 3.51 0.09
C ASN A 179 -27.25 3.73 1.62
N LYS A 180 -28.14 4.58 2.10
CA LYS A 180 -28.33 5.19 3.42
C LYS A 180 -28.46 4.23 4.61
N GLU A 181 -28.04 4.77 5.76
CA GLU A 181 -28.66 4.69 7.08
C GLU A 181 -29.31 3.36 7.50
N SER A 182 -28.72 2.69 8.49
CA SER A 182 -29.46 2.39 9.73
C SER A 182 -28.52 1.96 10.85
N ASN A 183 -28.73 2.62 11.98
CA ASN A 183 -28.19 2.32 13.29
C ASN A 183 -28.88 1.03 13.79
N GLU A 184 -28.13 -0.03 14.11
CA GLU A 184 -28.57 -0.97 15.14
C GLU A 184 -27.36 -1.61 15.84
N VAL A 185 -27.22 -1.23 17.10
CA VAL A 185 -26.22 -1.76 18.04
C VAL A 185 -26.73 -3.10 18.55
N VAL A 186 -26.01 -4.18 18.25
CA VAL A 186 -26.19 -5.48 18.94
C VAL A 186 -24.94 -5.79 19.74
N VAL A 187 -25.04 -5.56 21.04
CA VAL A 187 -24.07 -6.01 22.05
C VAL A 187 -24.30 -7.50 22.29
N VAL A 188 -23.30 -8.34 22.02
CA VAL A 188 -23.16 -9.65 22.69
C VAL A 188 -21.72 -9.83 23.13
N GLY A 189 -21.57 -10.09 24.42
CA GLY A 189 -20.33 -9.98 25.17
C GLY A 189 -19.30 -11.08 24.97
N GLY A 190 -18.05 -10.68 25.22
CA GLY A 190 -17.16 -11.35 26.16
C GLY A 190 -16.19 -12.38 25.59
N ALA A 191 -14.95 -11.96 25.33
CA ALA A 191 -13.75 -12.55 25.92
C ALA A 191 -12.52 -11.71 25.56
N ASN A 192 -11.83 -11.26 26.60
CA ASN A 192 -10.65 -10.42 26.58
C ASN A 192 -9.46 -11.13 25.91
N ARG A 193 -8.96 -10.58 24.79
CA ARG A 193 -7.58 -10.75 24.32
C ARG A 193 -7.14 -9.43 23.68
N GLU A 194 -6.28 -8.70 24.36
CA GLU A 194 -5.57 -7.54 23.81
C GLU A 194 -4.64 -8.03 22.69
N ALA A 195 -5.19 -8.11 21.47
CA ALA A 195 -4.41 -8.08 20.25
C ALA A 195 -4.32 -6.60 19.84
N VAL A 196 -3.15 -5.99 20.05
CA VAL A 196 -2.82 -4.71 19.43
C VAL A 196 -2.77 -4.96 17.93
N THR A 197 -3.91 -4.72 17.27
CA THR A 197 -4.07 -4.92 15.83
C THR A 197 -3.43 -3.72 15.12
N VAL A 198 -2.25 -3.95 14.53
CA VAL A 198 -1.57 -2.98 13.65
C VAL A 198 -2.50 -2.54 12.49
N GLY A 199 -3.48 -3.37 12.12
CA GLY A 199 -4.53 -3.04 11.14
C GLY A 199 -5.58 -2.02 11.62
N GLY A 200 -5.65 -1.66 12.90
CA GLY A 200 -6.48 -0.55 13.38
C GLY A 200 -5.88 0.81 13.02
N VAL A 201 -4.60 0.98 13.35
CA VAL A 201 -3.83 2.21 13.08
C VAL A 201 -3.77 2.52 11.58
N ASN A 202 -3.61 1.49 10.73
CA ASN A 202 -3.61 1.68 9.28
C ASN A 202 -4.98 2.07 8.71
N ARG A 203 -6.10 1.67 9.35
CA ARG A 203 -7.45 2.09 8.93
C ARG A 203 -7.73 3.55 9.29
N ASP A 204 -7.30 3.98 10.48
CA ASP A 204 -7.48 5.36 10.94
C ASP A 204 -6.67 6.34 10.08
N ILE A 205 -5.40 6.01 9.78
CA ILE A 205 -4.55 6.80 8.87
C ILE A 205 -5.15 6.86 7.46
N LYS A 206 -5.70 5.74 6.97
CA LYS A 206 -6.35 5.68 5.65
C LYS A 206 -7.60 6.57 5.59
N GLN A 207 -8.41 6.59 6.64
CA GLN A 207 -9.58 7.48 6.75
C GLN A 207 -9.18 8.96 6.82
N GLU A 208 -8.12 9.30 7.56
CA GLU A 208 -7.61 10.68 7.61
C GLU A 208 -7.05 11.16 6.26
N LEU A 209 -6.33 10.28 5.54
CA LEU A 209 -5.81 10.58 4.20
C LEU A 209 -6.93 10.72 3.15
N GLU A 210 -7.95 9.88 3.19
CA GLU A 210 -9.12 9.96 2.29
C GLU A 210 -9.96 11.22 2.58
N SER A 211 -10.12 11.58 3.86
CA SER A 211 -10.76 12.84 4.27
C SER A 211 -9.98 14.06 3.79
N SER A 212 -8.64 14.01 3.89
CA SER A 212 -7.74 15.06 3.39
C SER A 212 -7.79 15.18 1.87
N PHE A 213 -7.85 14.05 1.15
CA PHE A 213 -8.02 13.99 -0.29
C PHE A 213 -9.35 14.60 -0.74
N ASN A 214 -10.46 14.25 -0.08
CA ASN A 214 -11.78 14.82 -0.39
C ASN A 214 -11.83 16.32 -0.12
N LYS A 215 -11.15 16.81 0.93
CA LYS A 215 -10.99 18.26 1.19
C LYS A 215 -10.17 18.95 0.10
N ALA A 216 -9.08 18.34 -0.35
CA ALA A 216 -8.24 18.89 -1.41
C ALA A 216 -8.98 18.91 -2.76
N ASP A 217 -9.72 17.85 -3.09
CA ASP A 217 -10.56 17.78 -4.31
C ASP A 217 -11.71 18.78 -4.28
N ALA A 218 -12.36 18.96 -3.11
CA ALA A 218 -13.38 19.98 -2.92
C ALA A 218 -12.81 21.40 -3.02
N PHE A 219 -11.61 21.63 -2.48
CA PHE A 219 -10.90 22.91 -2.63
C PHE A 219 -10.52 23.18 -4.08
N PHE A 220 -10.06 22.16 -4.81
CA PHE A 220 -9.74 22.24 -6.22
C PHE A 220 -10.97 22.59 -7.06
N LYS A 221 -12.10 21.92 -6.82
CA LYS A 221 -13.39 22.27 -7.44
C LYS A 221 -13.81 23.70 -7.15
N LYS A 222 -13.61 24.20 -5.92
CA LYS A 222 -13.99 25.56 -5.51
C LYS A 222 -13.12 26.67 -6.12
N ILE A 223 -11.89 26.37 -6.51
CA ILE A 223 -10.98 27.35 -7.14
C ILE A 223 -11.15 27.36 -8.67
N TYR A 224 -11.47 26.21 -9.26
CA TYR A 224 -11.44 26.03 -10.71
C TYR A 224 -12.82 26.01 -11.39
N TRP A 225 -13.91 25.90 -10.64
CA TRP A 225 -15.31 26.03 -11.07
C TRP A 225 -16.03 27.13 -10.29
#